data_AF-A0A350X5D6-F1
#
_entry.id   AF-A0A350X5D6-F1
#
_cell.length_a   1.000
_cell.length_b   1.000
_cell.length_c   1.000
_cell.angle_alpha   90.00
_cell.angle_beta   90.00
_cell.angle_gamma   90.00
#
_symmetry.space_group_name_H-M   'P 1'
#
loop_
_entity.id
_entity.type
_entity.pdbx_description
1 polymer ?
#
loop_
_entity_poly.entity_id
_entity_poly.type
_entity_poly.pdbx_seq_one_letter_code
_entity_poly.pdbx_strand_id
1 'polypeptide(L)'
;MGNRGRANNRQMLKITEAPKEPIQTKQTFAIAGTASPEDAGKTLTLTIDNRFTTSAGFVNPDGSWRFEFAFQQAGNRLLKLSLDDESVELTIEVVPPPVPLSFVRTPKVVETQETVILFGQTFGYADGSELVLLADKKYELARPRVKDGKWQAPVLFNQTGKRLIEIIGSGQDRAEFELSVQRQTIQIWSRSTWINNTTPAEVEELEPQRITFHHTEYPTLPNNASQSAEVERLRQIQQLHVQQPPAGRGWSDIGYHFVIMPSGRVYEARSQLKRGAHDRVNDGLGIAFDGNYTSKTISQAQFQSGVALCAKLFRRYGIGDPVTPVPTPTADFGVKNLPLICSHRDRVQTTCPGSAAGRTIRLEEIRRAVKSRL
;
A
#
# COMPACT_ATOMS: atom_id res chain seq x y z
N MET A 1 58.63 56.98 42.17
CA MET A 1 57.59 56.06 42.66
C MET A 1 56.63 55.79 41.52
N GLY A 2 56.55 54.54 41.07
CA GLY A 2 55.86 54.16 39.84
C GLY A 2 54.34 54.21 39.98
N ASN A 3 53.69 54.96 39.10
CA ASN A 3 52.24 54.93 38.93
C ASN A 3 51.91 53.75 38.01
N ARG A 4 51.61 52.58 38.62
CA ARG A 4 51.11 51.42 37.86
C ARG A 4 49.68 51.75 37.43
N GLY A 5 49.51 52.05 36.15
CA GLY A 5 48.19 52.04 35.52
C GLY A 5 47.57 50.65 35.70
N ARG A 6 46.55 50.55 36.56
CA ARG A 6 45.61 49.43 36.51
C ARG A 6 44.90 49.55 35.17
N ALA A 7 45.20 48.66 34.24
CA ALA A 7 44.31 48.44 33.10
C ALA A 7 42.94 48.06 33.67
N ASN A 8 41.94 48.93 33.51
CA ASN A 8 40.56 48.63 33.83
C ASN A 8 40.10 47.51 32.90
N ASN A 9 40.17 46.28 33.38
CA ASN A 9 39.65 45.12 32.66
C ASN A 9 38.14 45.04 32.93
N ARG A 10 37.38 45.99 32.39
CA ARG A 10 35.91 46.01 32.50
C ARG A 10 35.36 44.75 31.82
N GLN A 11 34.50 44.02 32.52
CA GLN A 11 33.88 42.83 31.98
C GLN A 11 32.86 43.22 30.90
N MET A 12 33.12 42.82 29.67
CA MET A 12 32.22 43.04 28.55
C MET A 12 30.96 42.17 28.64
N LEU A 13 29.87 42.65 28.06
CA LEU A 13 28.63 41.91 27.85
C LEU A 13 28.91 40.60 27.07
N LYS A 14 28.52 39.48 27.66
CA LYS A 14 28.73 38.13 27.12
C LYS A 14 27.53 37.25 27.36
N ILE A 15 27.24 36.39 26.40
CA ILE A 15 26.28 35.30 26.54
C ILE A 15 27.03 34.07 27.06
N THR A 16 26.53 33.45 28.12
CA THR A 16 27.12 32.24 28.73
C THR A 16 26.22 31.02 28.60
N GLU A 17 24.91 31.22 28.41
CA GLU A 17 23.91 30.17 28.23
C GLU A 17 22.95 30.54 27.11
N ALA A 18 22.82 29.67 26.12
CA ALA A 18 21.84 29.76 25.04
C ALA A 18 21.47 28.35 24.55
N PRO A 19 20.31 28.18 23.90
CA PRO A 19 19.93 26.92 23.27
C PRO A 19 21.01 26.41 22.31
N LYS A 20 21.37 25.13 22.44
CA LYS A 20 22.30 24.45 21.54
C LYS A 20 21.62 23.67 20.41
N GLU A 21 20.34 23.38 20.59
CA GLU A 21 19.48 22.71 19.61
C GLU A 21 18.35 23.66 19.19
N PRO A 22 17.71 23.42 18.02
CA PRO A 22 16.57 24.21 17.58
C PRO A 22 15.46 24.23 18.64
N ILE A 23 14.86 25.40 18.83
CA ILE A 23 13.74 25.59 19.76
C ILE A 23 12.43 25.45 19.01
N GLN A 24 11.43 24.80 19.62
CA GLN A 24 10.11 24.71 19.02
C GLN A 24 9.32 26.02 19.16
N THR A 25 8.43 26.33 18.22
CA THR A 25 7.51 27.45 18.41
C THR A 25 6.70 27.29 19.69
N LYS A 26 6.52 28.39 20.42
CA LYS A 26 5.87 28.48 21.74
C LYS A 26 6.61 27.78 22.90
N GLN A 27 7.74 27.12 22.64
CA GLN A 27 8.60 26.61 23.71
C GLN A 27 9.30 27.80 24.38
N THR A 28 9.13 27.90 25.70
CA THR A 28 9.92 28.83 26.52
C THR A 28 11.35 28.30 26.66
N PHE A 29 12.31 29.18 26.44
CA PHE A 29 13.73 28.92 26.66
C PHE A 29 14.35 30.12 27.37
N ALA A 30 15.54 29.90 27.94
CA ALA A 30 16.28 30.96 28.60
C ALA A 30 17.58 31.28 27.87
N ILE A 31 17.97 32.54 27.96
CA ILE A 31 19.33 32.99 27.62
C ILE A 31 19.87 33.67 28.88
N ALA A 32 21.13 33.37 29.20
CA ALA A 32 21.83 33.99 30.31
C ALA A 32 23.23 34.41 29.91
N GLY A 33 23.79 35.31 30.70
CA GLY A 33 25.10 35.86 30.46
C GLY A 33 25.63 36.69 31.61
N THR A 34 26.69 37.42 31.31
CA THR A 34 27.35 38.31 32.26
C THR A 34 27.61 39.67 31.63
N ALA A 35 27.61 40.72 32.44
CA ALA A 35 28.07 42.07 32.14
C ALA A 35 28.97 42.56 33.29
N SER A 36 29.42 43.81 33.24
CA SER A 36 30.15 44.40 34.37
C SER A 36 29.23 44.50 35.59
N PRO A 37 29.69 44.13 36.81
CA PRO A 37 28.94 44.40 38.04
C PRO A 37 28.63 45.89 38.26
N GLU A 38 29.42 46.79 37.65
CA GLU A 38 29.17 48.24 37.65
C GLU A 38 27.89 48.63 36.86
N ASP A 39 27.38 47.73 36.01
CA ASP A 39 26.15 47.92 35.24
C ASP A 39 24.90 47.40 35.97
N ALA A 40 25.02 47.01 37.23
CA ALA A 40 23.90 46.52 38.04
C ALA A 40 22.69 47.48 38.03
N GLY A 41 21.51 46.93 37.79
CA GLY A 41 20.26 47.67 37.68
C GLY A 41 20.00 48.28 36.29
N LYS A 42 20.97 48.27 35.36
CA LYS A 42 20.74 48.68 33.97
C LYS A 42 19.93 47.63 33.21
N THR A 43 19.08 48.09 32.30
CA THR A 43 18.21 47.26 31.47
C THR A 43 18.96 46.71 30.27
N LEU A 44 18.87 45.40 30.03
CA LEU A 44 19.26 44.82 28.75
C LEU A 44 18.15 45.01 27.71
N THR A 45 18.55 45.43 26.52
CA THR A 45 17.64 45.56 25.38
C THR A 45 17.84 44.38 24.42
N LEU A 46 16.78 43.64 24.12
CA LEU A 46 16.77 42.60 23.09
C LEU A 46 16.16 43.16 21.81
N THR A 47 16.91 43.11 20.71
CA THR A 47 16.42 43.35 19.36
C THR A 47 16.38 42.03 18.58
N ILE A 48 15.22 41.72 18.01
CA ILE A 48 14.95 40.50 17.26
C ILE A 48 14.84 40.86 15.77
N ASP A 49 15.60 40.14 14.94
CA ASP A 49 15.63 40.27 13.48
C ASP A 49 15.84 41.73 13.02
N ASN A 50 16.59 42.52 13.81
CA ASN A 50 16.84 43.97 13.63
C ASN A 50 15.56 44.82 13.46
N ARG A 51 14.43 44.37 14.01
CA ARG A 51 13.13 45.02 13.82
C ARG A 51 12.36 45.24 15.10
N PHE A 52 12.31 44.22 15.96
CA PHE A 52 11.47 44.24 17.15
C PHE A 52 12.34 44.37 18.38
N THR A 53 12.09 45.40 19.18
CA THR A 53 12.88 45.68 20.38
C THR A 53 12.03 45.50 21.63
N THR A 54 12.58 44.82 22.64
CA THR A 54 11.94 44.58 23.93
C THR A 54 12.97 44.57 25.06
N SER A 55 12.54 44.62 26.32
CA SER A 55 13.42 44.46 27.49
C SER A 55 13.73 42.98 27.72
N ALA A 56 15.01 42.70 28.02
CA ALA A 56 15.53 41.38 28.34
C ALA A 56 15.94 41.27 29.82
N GLY A 57 15.24 42.01 30.70
CA GLY A 57 15.56 42.09 32.12
C GLY A 57 16.67 43.10 32.44
N PHE A 58 17.33 42.91 33.58
CA PHE A 58 18.33 43.82 34.12
C PHE A 58 19.60 43.05 34.53
N VAL A 59 20.72 43.76 34.65
CA VAL A 59 21.97 43.23 35.21
C VAL A 59 21.85 43.15 36.74
N ASN A 60 22.15 42.00 37.31
CA ASN A 60 22.16 41.78 38.76
C ASN A 60 23.43 42.38 39.41
N PRO A 61 23.46 42.56 40.74
CA PRO A 61 24.65 43.08 41.45
C PRO A 61 25.94 42.30 41.25
N ASP A 62 25.86 41.01 40.93
CA ASP A 62 27.01 40.14 40.63
C ASP A 62 27.42 40.18 39.14
N GLY A 63 26.77 41.01 38.34
CA GLY A 63 26.98 41.12 36.89
C GLY A 63 26.24 40.07 36.06
N SER A 64 25.52 39.13 36.68
CA SER A 64 24.72 38.14 35.93
C SER A 64 23.46 38.75 35.34
N TRP A 65 22.96 38.18 34.25
CA TRP A 65 21.64 38.50 33.70
C TRP A 65 21.02 37.25 33.07
N ARG A 66 19.69 37.19 33.06
CA ARG A 66 18.92 36.08 32.48
C ARG A 66 17.53 36.57 32.08
N PHE A 67 17.03 36.07 30.96
CA PHE A 67 15.64 36.24 30.57
C PHE A 67 15.10 34.97 29.92
N GLU A 68 13.78 34.86 29.92
CA GLU A 68 13.05 33.78 29.26
C GLU A 68 12.23 34.34 28.11
N PHE A 69 12.16 33.59 27.01
CA PHE A 69 11.47 34.02 25.81
C PHE A 69 10.87 32.82 25.07
N ALA A 70 9.86 33.08 24.24
CA ALA A 70 9.27 32.06 23.37
C ALA A 70 8.92 32.68 22.00
N PHE A 71 9.30 32.00 20.92
CA PHE A 71 8.98 32.44 19.56
C PHE A 71 7.65 31.88 19.09
N GLN A 72 6.79 32.72 18.51
CA GLN A 72 5.50 32.28 17.97
C GLN A 72 5.62 31.67 16.56
N GLN A 73 6.69 31.98 15.82
CA GLN A 73 6.87 31.59 14.43
C GLN A 73 8.25 31.00 14.19
N ALA A 74 8.29 29.94 13.38
CA ALA A 74 9.52 29.28 12.96
C ALA A 74 10.39 30.20 12.08
N GLY A 75 11.69 29.91 12.03
CA GLY A 75 12.70 30.64 11.28
C GLY A 75 14.00 30.79 12.06
N ASN A 76 15.07 31.14 11.35
CA ASN A 76 16.33 31.53 11.98
C ASN A 76 16.19 32.96 12.50
N ARG A 77 16.31 33.12 13.82
CA ARG A 77 16.11 34.38 14.53
C ARG A 77 17.45 34.96 14.93
N LEU A 78 17.74 36.18 14.49
CA LEU A 78 18.88 36.95 14.98
C LEU A 78 18.46 37.70 16.24
N LEU A 79 19.11 37.41 17.36
CA LEU A 79 18.92 38.12 18.61
C LEU A 79 20.15 38.97 18.87
N LYS A 80 19.93 40.26 19.07
CA LYS A 80 20.95 41.22 19.50
C LYS A 80 20.61 41.71 20.90
N LEU A 81 21.50 41.44 21.85
CA LEU A 81 21.43 42.03 23.19
C LEU A 81 22.32 43.25 23.25
N SER A 82 21.78 44.35 23.74
CA SER A 82 22.47 45.63 23.87
C SER A 82 22.37 46.16 25.31
N LEU A 83 23.48 46.71 25.77
CA LEU A 83 23.62 47.39 27.06
C LEU A 83 24.51 48.61 26.83
N ASP A 84 23.93 49.80 26.86
CA ASP A 84 24.59 51.04 26.44
C ASP A 84 25.26 50.89 25.05
N ASP A 85 26.58 51.07 24.97
CA ASP A 85 27.37 50.97 23.73
C ASP A 85 27.83 49.53 23.41
N GLU A 86 27.60 48.57 24.32
CA GLU A 86 27.99 47.18 24.12
C GLU A 86 26.84 46.36 23.50
N SER A 87 27.19 45.43 22.61
CA SER A 87 26.21 44.47 22.09
C SER A 87 26.82 43.11 21.78
N VAL A 88 25.99 42.09 21.88
CA VAL A 88 26.31 40.71 21.52
C VAL A 88 25.15 40.10 20.75
N GLU A 89 25.48 39.32 19.72
CA GLU A 89 24.50 38.71 18.83
C GLU A 89 24.56 37.19 18.91
N LEU A 90 23.40 36.54 18.73
CA LEU A 90 23.31 35.12 18.52
C LEU A 90 22.20 34.79 17.52
N THR A 91 22.29 33.65 16.85
CA THR A 91 21.22 33.15 15.99
C THR A 91 20.60 31.90 16.63
N ILE A 92 19.27 31.85 16.71
CA ILE A 92 18.51 30.68 17.16
C ILE A 92 17.69 30.16 15.99
N GLU A 93 17.82 28.87 15.69
CA GLU A 93 16.89 28.17 14.81
C GLU A 93 15.60 27.85 15.58
N VAL A 94 14.47 28.36 15.09
CA VAL A 94 13.14 28.04 15.62
C VAL A 94 12.40 27.16 14.63
N VAL A 95 11.98 25.97 15.05
CA VAL A 95 11.27 25.00 14.21
C VAL A 95 9.82 24.85 14.68
N PRO A 96 8.87 24.49 13.79
CA PRO A 96 7.54 24.09 14.25
C PRO A 96 7.64 22.81 15.10
N PRO A 97 6.69 22.56 16.02
CA PRO A 97 6.63 21.30 16.72
C PRO A 97 6.46 20.15 15.71
N PRO A 98 7.10 18.99 15.95
CA PRO A 98 6.96 17.82 15.10
C PRO A 98 5.50 17.38 15.05
N VAL A 99 5.04 16.95 13.87
CA VAL A 99 3.69 16.44 13.68
C VAL A 99 3.57 15.09 14.40
N PRO A 100 2.70 14.94 15.42
CA PRO A 100 2.67 13.74 16.25
C PRO A 100 2.28 12.47 15.48
N LEU A 101 1.48 12.62 14.42
CA LEU A 101 0.92 11.50 13.68
C LEU A 101 0.77 11.87 12.20
N SER A 102 1.20 10.99 11.30
CA SER A 102 1.10 11.22 9.86
C SER A 102 0.93 9.92 9.06
N PHE A 103 0.38 10.03 7.85
CA PHE A 103 0.41 8.99 6.84
C PHE A 103 1.65 9.13 5.94
N VAL A 104 2.14 8.00 5.41
CA VAL A 104 3.24 7.97 4.44
C VAL A 104 2.81 7.19 3.20
N ARG A 105 3.08 7.73 2.01
CA ARG A 105 2.67 7.18 0.69
C ARG A 105 1.16 6.90 0.60
N THR A 106 0.34 7.91 0.84
CA THR A 106 -1.11 7.84 0.74
C THR A 106 -1.58 7.50 -0.68
N PRO A 107 -2.24 6.35 -0.91
CA PRO A 107 -2.76 6.00 -2.23
C PRO A 107 -3.95 6.90 -2.60
N LYS A 108 -4.00 7.37 -3.85
CA LYS A 108 -5.16 8.15 -4.34
C LYS A 108 -6.32 7.27 -4.77
N VAL A 109 -6.03 6.07 -5.26
CA VAL A 109 -7.01 5.09 -5.74
C VAL A 109 -6.63 3.72 -5.19
N VAL A 110 -7.63 2.98 -4.71
CA VAL A 110 -7.51 1.58 -4.30
C VAL A 110 -8.68 0.79 -4.90
N GLU A 111 -8.51 -0.51 -5.09
CA GLU A 111 -9.59 -1.35 -5.59
C GLU A 111 -10.42 -1.97 -4.46
N THR A 112 -11.71 -2.16 -4.71
CA THR A 112 -12.55 -2.98 -3.83
C THR A 112 -11.99 -4.40 -3.76
N GLN A 113 -12.10 -5.03 -2.59
CA GLN A 113 -11.70 -6.43 -2.37
C GLN A 113 -10.19 -6.68 -2.55
N GLU A 114 -9.37 -5.63 -2.54
CA GLU A 114 -7.92 -5.68 -2.43
C GLU A 114 -7.48 -5.22 -1.03
N THR A 115 -6.61 -6.01 -0.39
CA THR A 115 -5.95 -5.57 0.84
C THR A 115 -4.86 -4.56 0.50
N VAL A 116 -5.01 -3.33 0.96
CA VAL A 116 -3.97 -2.30 0.88
C VAL A 116 -3.35 -2.09 2.26
N ILE A 117 -2.02 -1.96 2.33
CA ILE A 117 -1.33 -1.65 3.58
C ILE A 117 -1.17 -0.14 3.66
N LEU A 118 -1.83 0.47 4.63
CA LEU A 118 -1.62 1.87 4.99
C LEU A 118 -0.56 1.93 6.09
N PHE A 119 0.31 2.93 6.05
CA PHE A 119 1.36 3.09 7.04
C PHE A 119 1.69 4.56 7.24
N GLY A 120 2.40 4.84 8.31
CA GLY A 120 2.71 6.19 8.71
C GLY A 120 3.78 6.28 9.78
N GLN A 121 3.98 7.49 10.27
CA GLN A 121 4.96 7.82 11.29
C GLN A 121 4.27 8.47 12.50
N THR A 122 4.91 8.29 13.65
CA THR A 122 4.52 8.91 14.91
C THR A 122 5.72 9.63 15.53
N PHE A 123 5.47 10.75 16.18
CA PHE A 123 6.44 11.42 17.05
C PHE A 123 5.88 11.52 18.47
N GLY A 124 6.67 11.12 19.48
CA GLY A 124 6.24 11.16 20.88
C GLY A 124 5.38 9.98 21.34
N TYR A 125 5.19 8.96 20.51
CA TYR A 125 4.47 7.73 20.87
C TYR A 125 5.45 6.63 21.30
N ALA A 126 5.16 5.97 22.41
CA ALA A 126 5.91 4.80 22.86
C ALA A 126 5.60 3.57 21.99
N ASP A 127 6.56 2.65 21.88
CA ASP A 127 6.33 1.37 21.23
C ASP A 127 5.19 0.60 21.91
N GLY A 128 4.34 -0.02 21.10
CA GLY A 128 3.14 -0.71 21.53
C GLY A 128 1.90 0.17 21.71
N SER A 129 2.04 1.50 21.62
CA SER A 129 0.89 2.44 21.63
C SER A 129 -0.11 2.05 20.56
N GLU A 130 -1.38 1.96 20.95
CA GLU A 130 -2.48 1.62 20.03
C GLU A 130 -3.05 2.88 19.38
N LEU A 131 -3.26 2.81 18.08
CA LEU A 131 -3.93 3.84 17.29
C LEU A 131 -5.25 3.31 16.75
N VAL A 132 -6.15 4.19 16.34
CA VAL A 132 -7.43 3.81 15.72
C VAL A 132 -7.48 4.35 14.29
N LEU A 133 -7.65 3.46 13.32
CA LEU A 133 -7.78 3.81 11.91
C LEU A 133 -9.25 3.70 11.50
N LEU A 134 -9.82 4.79 11.01
CA LEU A 134 -11.23 4.91 10.61
C LEU A 134 -11.36 5.23 9.12
N ALA A 135 -12.48 4.80 8.53
CA ALA A 135 -13.04 5.34 7.31
C ALA A 135 -14.27 6.20 7.63
N ASP A 136 -14.37 7.35 6.97
CA ASP A 136 -15.49 8.29 7.03
C ASP A 136 -15.88 8.67 8.48
N LYS A 137 -14.86 8.78 9.35
CA LYS A 137 -14.97 9.12 10.79
C LYS A 137 -15.86 8.19 11.60
N LYS A 138 -16.24 7.04 11.04
CA LYS A 138 -17.29 6.18 11.60
C LYS A 138 -16.92 4.70 11.61
N TYR A 139 -16.31 4.22 10.53
CA TYR A 139 -16.08 2.79 10.34
C TYR A 139 -14.65 2.44 10.70
N GLU A 140 -14.46 1.70 11.80
CA GLU A 140 -13.13 1.22 12.18
C GLU A 140 -12.59 0.24 11.13
N LEU A 141 -11.41 0.56 10.60
CA LEU A 141 -10.69 -0.27 9.64
C LEU A 141 -9.67 -1.17 10.34
N ALA A 142 -8.95 -0.64 11.34
CA ALA A 142 -7.90 -1.35 12.06
C ALA A 142 -7.48 -0.63 13.35
N ARG A 143 -6.73 -1.36 14.21
CA ARG A 143 -6.03 -0.84 15.39
C ARG A 143 -4.53 -1.10 15.31
N PRO A 144 -3.77 -0.35 14.50
CA PRO A 144 -2.33 -0.57 14.38
C PRO A 144 -1.61 -0.17 15.67
N ARG A 145 -0.45 -0.79 15.91
CA ARG A 145 0.43 -0.46 17.02
C ARG A 145 1.70 0.21 16.53
N VAL A 146 2.16 1.18 17.31
CA VAL A 146 3.42 1.88 17.05
C VAL A 146 4.60 0.95 17.31
N LYS A 147 5.57 0.96 16.41
CA LYS A 147 6.86 0.31 16.55
C LYS A 147 7.92 1.13 15.83
N ASP A 148 9.01 1.47 16.53
CA ASP A 148 10.12 2.28 16.01
C ASP A 148 9.63 3.60 15.38
N GLY A 149 8.67 4.25 16.04
CA GLY A 149 8.05 5.50 15.57
C GLY A 149 7.20 5.36 14.29
N LYS A 150 6.80 4.14 13.93
CA LYS A 150 6.02 3.84 12.72
C LYS A 150 4.79 3.00 13.04
N TRP A 151 3.80 3.04 12.17
CA TRP A 151 2.62 2.19 12.25
C TRP A 151 2.25 1.67 10.86
N GLN A 152 1.59 0.52 10.80
CA GLN A 152 1.02 -0.03 9.56
C GLN A 152 -0.26 -0.83 9.83
N ALA A 153 -1.19 -0.79 8.89
CA ALA A 153 -2.47 -1.49 8.95
C ALA A 153 -2.87 -2.03 7.57
N PRO A 154 -3.08 -3.34 7.41
CA PRO A 154 -3.77 -3.88 6.24
C PRO A 154 -5.26 -3.54 6.32
N VAL A 155 -5.82 -2.94 5.28
CA VAL A 155 -7.23 -2.57 5.19
C VAL A 155 -7.84 -3.09 3.90
N LEU A 156 -9.14 -3.41 3.95
CA LEU A 156 -9.92 -3.94 2.83
C LEU A 156 -11.16 -3.08 2.65
N PHE A 157 -11.39 -2.60 1.43
CA PHE A 157 -12.60 -1.83 1.10
C PHE A 157 -13.59 -2.69 0.32
N ASN A 158 -14.84 -2.76 0.79
CA ASN A 158 -15.87 -3.60 0.17
C ASN A 158 -16.83 -2.82 -0.73
N GLN A 159 -16.80 -1.49 -0.67
CA GLN A 159 -17.72 -0.61 -1.37
C GLN A 159 -16.93 0.47 -2.10
N THR A 160 -17.38 0.81 -3.31
CA THR A 160 -16.81 1.89 -4.10
C THR A 160 -17.14 3.26 -3.52
N GLY A 161 -16.41 4.27 -3.96
CA GLY A 161 -16.63 5.68 -3.66
C GLY A 161 -15.43 6.35 -3.00
N LYS A 162 -15.51 7.66 -2.83
CA LYS A 162 -14.53 8.41 -2.06
C LYS A 162 -14.61 8.02 -0.58
N ARG A 163 -13.47 7.94 0.09
CA ARG A 163 -13.35 7.66 1.52
C ARG A 163 -12.40 8.66 2.16
N LEU A 164 -12.79 9.18 3.31
CA LEU A 164 -11.90 9.91 4.19
C LEU A 164 -11.27 8.91 5.16
N ILE A 165 -9.95 8.76 5.13
CA ILE A 165 -9.22 7.88 6.04
C ILE A 165 -8.63 8.73 7.16
N GLU A 166 -8.89 8.35 8.40
CA GLU A 166 -8.42 9.04 9.60
C GLU A 166 -7.64 8.07 10.48
N ILE A 167 -6.47 8.48 10.96
CA ILE A 167 -5.73 7.78 12.02
C ILE A 167 -5.74 8.67 13.26
N ILE A 168 -6.11 8.09 14.40
CA ILE A 168 -6.28 8.79 15.67
C ILE A 168 -5.33 8.17 16.70
N GLY A 169 -4.61 9.03 17.41
CA GLY A 169 -3.76 8.66 18.55
C GLY A 169 -4.24 9.23 19.89
N SER A 170 -3.36 9.21 20.89
CA SER A 170 -3.62 9.82 22.19
C SER A 170 -3.75 11.35 22.08
N GLY A 171 -4.40 12.00 23.04
CA GLY A 171 -4.44 13.45 23.09
C GLY A 171 -5.21 14.16 21.96
N GLN A 172 -6.05 13.42 21.21
CA GLN A 172 -6.78 13.89 20.03
C GLN A 172 -5.90 14.17 18.78
N ASP A 173 -4.65 13.71 18.79
CA ASP A 173 -3.80 13.73 17.60
C ASP A 173 -4.47 12.97 16.46
N ARG A 174 -4.48 13.59 15.28
CA ARG A 174 -5.09 13.01 14.09
C ARG A 174 -4.33 13.36 12.83
N ALA A 175 -4.36 12.44 11.88
CA ALA A 175 -4.04 12.73 10.49
C ALA A 175 -5.17 12.18 9.61
N GLU A 176 -5.39 12.83 8.47
CA GLU A 176 -6.44 12.47 7.52
C GLU A 176 -5.91 12.50 6.09
N PHE A 177 -6.46 11.65 5.21
CA PHE A 177 -6.34 11.81 3.76
C PHE A 177 -7.54 11.21 3.04
N GLU A 178 -7.79 11.66 1.81
CA GLU A 178 -8.84 11.09 0.96
C GLU A 178 -8.29 10.08 -0.05
N LEU A 179 -9.04 9.01 -0.29
CA LEU A 179 -8.82 8.07 -1.38
C LEU A 179 -10.11 7.77 -2.13
N SER A 180 -10.00 7.26 -3.35
CA SER A 180 -11.13 6.72 -4.11
C SER A 180 -11.06 5.20 -4.15
N VAL A 181 -12.09 4.53 -3.67
CA VAL A 181 -12.27 3.09 -3.84
C VAL A 181 -12.99 2.83 -5.15
N GLN A 182 -12.34 2.15 -6.07
CA GLN A 182 -12.92 1.80 -7.37
C GLN A 182 -13.24 0.31 -7.43
N ARG A 183 -14.23 -0.05 -8.25
CA ARG A 183 -14.51 -1.46 -8.49
C ARG A 183 -13.28 -2.05 -9.18
N GLN A 184 -12.82 -3.20 -8.71
CA GLN A 184 -11.76 -3.94 -9.39
C GLN A 184 -12.17 -4.19 -10.85
N THR A 185 -11.49 -3.52 -11.78
CA THR A 185 -11.72 -3.67 -13.21
C THR A 185 -10.67 -4.61 -13.78
N ILE A 186 -11.11 -5.74 -14.33
CA ILE A 186 -10.20 -6.65 -15.02
C ILE A 186 -10.06 -6.27 -16.48
N GLN A 187 -8.82 -5.95 -16.89
CA GLN A 187 -8.46 -5.90 -18.30
C GLN A 187 -8.30 -7.33 -18.82
N ILE A 188 -9.03 -7.66 -19.88
CA ILE A 188 -8.90 -8.93 -20.60
C ILE A 188 -8.29 -8.59 -21.95
N TRP A 189 -7.10 -9.14 -22.22
CA TRP A 189 -6.41 -9.00 -23.49
C TRP A 189 -7.06 -9.91 -24.52
N SER A 190 -7.48 -9.32 -25.65
CA SER A 190 -8.17 -10.04 -26.71
C SER A 190 -7.27 -11.13 -27.29
N ARG A 191 -7.88 -12.15 -27.89
CA ARG A 191 -7.13 -13.20 -28.60
C ARG A 191 -6.19 -12.64 -29.66
N SER A 192 -6.64 -11.61 -30.38
CA SER A 192 -5.84 -10.88 -31.39
C SER A 192 -4.56 -10.25 -30.85
N THR A 193 -4.41 -10.11 -29.53
CA THR A 193 -3.15 -9.65 -28.90
C THR A 193 -2.01 -10.66 -29.09
N TRP A 194 -2.31 -11.95 -29.17
CA TRP A 194 -1.30 -13.01 -29.16
C TRP A 194 -1.33 -13.91 -30.40
N ILE A 195 -2.47 -14.04 -31.08
CA ILE A 195 -2.60 -14.81 -32.33
C ILE A 195 -3.66 -14.23 -33.27
N ASN A 196 -3.42 -14.30 -34.58
CA ASN A 196 -4.35 -13.77 -35.59
C ASN A 196 -5.49 -14.74 -35.94
N ASN A 197 -5.30 -16.04 -35.72
CA ASN A 197 -6.31 -17.06 -36.04
C ASN A 197 -7.47 -16.98 -35.06
N THR A 198 -8.71 -17.01 -35.55
CA THR A 198 -9.90 -17.16 -34.73
C THR A 198 -10.04 -18.60 -34.21
N THR A 199 -10.90 -18.80 -33.20
CA THR A 199 -11.33 -20.17 -32.87
C THR A 199 -12.09 -20.74 -34.08
N PRO A 200 -11.80 -21.98 -34.51
CA PRO A 200 -12.44 -22.56 -35.69
C PRO A 200 -13.97 -22.61 -35.56
N ALA A 201 -14.66 -22.33 -36.66
CA ALA A 201 -16.12 -22.16 -36.67
C ALA A 201 -16.86 -23.48 -36.44
N GLU A 202 -16.25 -24.59 -36.83
CA GLU A 202 -16.74 -25.96 -36.71
C GLU A 202 -16.70 -26.51 -35.28
N VAL A 203 -16.04 -25.83 -34.35
CA VAL A 203 -16.11 -26.18 -32.93
C VAL A 203 -17.55 -25.99 -32.45
N GLU A 204 -18.07 -26.97 -31.73
CA GLU A 204 -19.42 -26.94 -31.16
C GLU A 204 -19.66 -25.69 -30.30
N GLU A 205 -20.88 -25.17 -30.32
CA GLU A 205 -21.27 -24.05 -29.47
C GLU A 205 -21.29 -24.45 -27.98
N LEU A 206 -21.12 -23.46 -27.10
CA LEU A 206 -21.12 -23.61 -25.66
C LEU A 206 -22.08 -22.62 -25.02
N GLU A 207 -22.96 -23.15 -24.18
CA GLU A 207 -23.67 -22.40 -23.14
C GLU A 207 -23.00 -22.69 -21.79
N PRO A 208 -22.20 -21.75 -21.23
CA PRO A 208 -21.45 -22.01 -20.02
C PRO A 208 -22.30 -22.33 -18.80
N GLN A 209 -22.20 -23.55 -18.28
CA GLN A 209 -22.90 -23.95 -17.05
C GLN A 209 -22.05 -23.72 -15.78
N ARG A 210 -20.73 -23.63 -15.93
CA ARG A 210 -19.76 -23.53 -14.82
C ARG A 210 -18.38 -23.08 -15.29
N ILE A 211 -17.47 -22.92 -14.33
CA ILE A 211 -16.05 -22.67 -14.57
C ILE A 211 -15.22 -23.85 -14.04
N THR A 212 -14.27 -24.37 -14.81
CA THR A 212 -13.28 -25.36 -14.36
C THR A 212 -11.88 -24.75 -14.37
N PHE A 213 -11.19 -24.77 -13.23
CA PHE A 213 -9.81 -24.31 -13.13
C PHE A 213 -8.77 -25.36 -13.50
N HIS A 214 -7.74 -24.87 -14.19
CA HIS A 214 -6.56 -25.61 -14.64
C HIS A 214 -5.28 -24.90 -14.21
N HIS A 215 -4.16 -25.63 -14.24
CA HIS A 215 -2.84 -25.03 -14.43
C HIS A 215 -2.27 -25.47 -15.77
N THR A 216 -1.25 -24.77 -16.28
CA THR A 216 -0.65 -25.13 -17.59
C THR A 216 0.45 -26.18 -17.48
N GLU A 217 0.98 -26.41 -16.27
CA GLU A 217 2.14 -27.27 -15.96
C GLU A 217 3.48 -26.80 -16.54
N TYR A 218 3.51 -25.65 -17.22
CA TYR A 218 4.77 -25.06 -17.65
C TYR A 218 5.56 -24.51 -16.44
N PRO A 219 6.89 -24.35 -16.55
CA PRO A 219 7.65 -23.58 -15.59
C PRO A 219 7.05 -22.18 -15.42
N THR A 220 6.72 -21.83 -14.17
CA THR A 220 6.07 -20.57 -13.82
C THR A 220 6.96 -19.40 -14.20
N LEU A 221 6.42 -18.47 -15.01
CA LEU A 221 7.09 -17.23 -15.36
C LEU A 221 7.24 -16.30 -14.13
N PRO A 222 8.20 -15.36 -14.14
CA PRO A 222 8.29 -14.34 -13.09
C PRO A 222 7.00 -13.49 -12.99
N ASN A 223 6.66 -13.04 -11.78
CA ASN A 223 5.49 -12.17 -11.55
C ASN A 223 5.56 -10.84 -12.32
N ASN A 224 6.75 -10.42 -12.73
CA ASN A 224 6.99 -9.20 -13.51
C ASN A 224 7.37 -9.51 -14.97
N ALA A 225 7.06 -10.70 -15.50
CA ALA A 225 7.33 -11.04 -16.89
C ALA A 225 6.76 -9.97 -17.85
N SER A 226 7.46 -9.74 -18.97
CA SER A 226 6.97 -8.84 -20.00
C SER A 226 5.73 -9.42 -20.69
N GLN A 227 4.89 -8.55 -21.26
CA GLN A 227 3.77 -8.99 -22.08
C GLN A 227 4.22 -9.86 -23.27
N SER A 228 5.38 -9.57 -23.86
CA SER A 228 5.94 -10.37 -24.96
C SER A 228 6.26 -11.81 -24.54
N ALA A 229 6.83 -12.02 -23.36
CA ALA A 229 7.15 -13.35 -22.84
C ALA A 229 5.87 -14.18 -22.57
N GLU A 230 4.82 -13.53 -22.08
CA GLU A 230 3.52 -14.17 -21.84
C GLU A 230 2.77 -14.49 -23.13
N VAL A 231 2.83 -13.60 -24.13
CA VAL A 231 2.29 -13.87 -25.47
C VAL A 231 3.00 -15.06 -26.11
N GLU A 232 4.31 -15.17 -25.94
CA GLU A 232 5.07 -16.34 -26.41
C GLU A 232 4.66 -17.62 -25.68
N ARG A 233 4.45 -17.55 -24.35
CA ARG A 233 3.91 -18.69 -23.58
C ARG A 233 2.53 -19.14 -24.09
N LEU A 234 1.63 -18.21 -24.43
CA LEU A 234 0.32 -18.56 -25.02
C LEU A 234 0.46 -19.31 -26.34
N ARG A 235 1.37 -18.86 -27.22
CA ARG A 235 1.65 -19.52 -28.49
C ARG A 235 2.21 -20.92 -28.29
N GLN A 236 3.10 -21.12 -27.32
CA GLN A 236 3.64 -22.44 -26.97
C GLN A 236 2.54 -23.38 -26.49
N ILE A 237 1.63 -22.92 -25.62
CA ILE A 237 0.50 -23.72 -25.14
C ILE A 237 -0.43 -24.08 -26.31
N GLN A 238 -0.76 -23.10 -27.16
CA GLN A 238 -1.60 -23.32 -28.33
C GLN A 238 -0.96 -24.32 -29.29
N GLN A 239 0.34 -24.17 -29.58
CA GLN A 239 1.10 -25.04 -30.46
C GLN A 239 1.08 -26.48 -29.95
N LEU A 240 1.36 -26.70 -28.67
CA LEU A 240 1.29 -28.02 -28.04
C LEU A 240 -0.10 -28.65 -28.18
N HIS A 241 -1.16 -27.85 -28.06
CA HIS A 241 -2.52 -28.34 -28.19
C HIS A 241 -2.87 -28.73 -29.64
N VAL A 242 -2.48 -27.93 -30.63
CA VAL A 242 -2.91 -28.14 -32.02
C VAL A 242 -2.01 -29.07 -32.84
N GLN A 243 -0.73 -29.18 -32.50
CA GLN A 243 0.18 -30.09 -33.19
C GLN A 243 -0.31 -31.53 -33.08
N GLN A 244 -0.19 -32.29 -34.17
CA GLN A 244 -0.60 -33.69 -34.20
C GLN A 244 0.30 -34.54 -33.28
N PRO A 245 -0.22 -35.62 -32.71
CA PRO A 245 0.61 -36.60 -32.01
C PRO A 245 1.74 -37.13 -32.91
N PRO A 246 2.95 -37.41 -32.38
CA PRO A 246 3.32 -37.31 -30.97
C PRO A 246 3.77 -35.89 -30.53
N ALA A 247 3.84 -34.92 -31.44
CA ALA A 247 4.35 -33.57 -31.16
C ALA A 247 3.38 -32.74 -30.30
N GLY A 248 2.08 -33.03 -30.35
CA GLY A 248 1.06 -32.37 -29.56
C GLY A 248 -0.19 -33.22 -29.35
N ARG A 249 -1.33 -32.56 -29.15
CA ARG A 249 -2.60 -33.21 -28.81
C ARG A 249 -3.59 -33.35 -29.97
N GLY A 250 -3.31 -32.74 -31.12
CA GLY A 250 -4.16 -32.78 -32.32
C GLY A 250 -5.50 -32.07 -32.16
N TRP A 251 -5.61 -31.10 -31.25
CA TRP A 251 -6.85 -30.37 -30.99
C TRP A 251 -7.08 -29.25 -32.03
N SER A 252 -8.33 -28.83 -32.19
CA SER A 252 -8.69 -27.75 -33.13
C SER A 252 -8.15 -26.38 -32.73
N ASP A 253 -7.93 -26.14 -31.43
CA ASP A 253 -7.41 -24.87 -30.89
C ASP A 253 -6.84 -25.11 -29.48
N ILE A 254 -6.28 -24.07 -28.85
CA ILE A 254 -5.98 -24.06 -27.42
C ILE A 254 -7.20 -24.51 -26.60
N GLY A 255 -7.04 -25.44 -25.66
CA GLY A 255 -8.17 -26.08 -24.97
C GLY A 255 -8.88 -25.21 -23.93
N TYR A 256 -8.23 -24.15 -23.43
CA TYR A 256 -8.75 -23.23 -22.41
C TYR A 256 -9.43 -22.02 -23.04
N HIS A 257 -10.39 -21.42 -22.34
CA HIS A 257 -11.08 -20.19 -22.76
C HIS A 257 -10.33 -18.93 -22.28
N PHE A 258 -9.69 -19.02 -21.11
CA PHE A 258 -8.84 -17.96 -20.59
C PHE A 258 -7.56 -18.52 -19.99
N VAL A 259 -6.49 -17.74 -20.06
CA VAL A 259 -5.22 -18.01 -19.36
C VAL A 259 -4.85 -16.80 -18.51
N ILE A 260 -4.53 -17.04 -17.23
CA ILE A 260 -4.14 -16.03 -16.25
C ILE A 260 -2.64 -16.18 -15.95
N MET A 261 -1.86 -15.20 -16.35
CA MET A 261 -0.41 -15.20 -16.20
C MET A 261 0.01 -14.82 -14.77
N PRO A 262 1.22 -15.20 -14.30
CA PRO A 262 1.75 -14.80 -12.99
C PRO A 262 1.72 -13.29 -12.70
N SER A 263 1.80 -12.45 -13.74
CA SER A 263 1.64 -10.99 -13.64
C SER A 263 0.23 -10.51 -13.33
N GLY A 264 -0.77 -11.39 -13.41
CA GLY A 264 -2.18 -11.06 -13.32
C GLY A 264 -2.84 -10.73 -14.66
N ARG A 265 -2.10 -10.60 -15.76
CA ARG A 265 -2.73 -10.40 -17.09
C ARG A 265 -3.57 -11.61 -17.48
N VAL A 266 -4.80 -11.32 -17.95
CA VAL A 266 -5.75 -12.32 -18.45
C VAL A 266 -5.83 -12.21 -19.96
N TYR A 267 -5.68 -13.34 -20.64
CA TYR A 267 -5.79 -13.43 -22.09
C TYR A 267 -6.98 -14.29 -22.49
N GLU A 268 -7.77 -13.82 -23.45
CA GLU A 268 -8.74 -14.63 -24.16
C GLU A 268 -7.99 -15.68 -24.99
N ALA A 269 -8.35 -16.94 -24.80
CA ALA A 269 -7.78 -18.06 -25.51
C ALA A 269 -8.82 -18.59 -26.52
N ARG A 270 -9.44 -19.73 -26.28
CA ARG A 270 -10.59 -20.19 -27.08
C ARG A 270 -11.80 -19.28 -26.86
N SER A 271 -12.58 -19.04 -27.90
CA SER A 271 -13.84 -18.28 -27.79
C SER A 271 -14.72 -18.83 -26.66
N GLN A 272 -15.21 -17.94 -25.79
CA GLN A 272 -16.13 -18.26 -24.70
C GLN A 272 -17.49 -18.82 -25.14
N LEU A 273 -17.79 -18.79 -26.45
CA LEU A 273 -19.01 -19.36 -27.05
C LEU A 273 -18.77 -20.73 -27.68
N LYS A 274 -17.53 -21.23 -27.69
CA LYS A 274 -17.17 -22.49 -28.34
C LYS A 274 -16.69 -23.50 -27.32
N ARG A 275 -17.13 -24.76 -27.43
CA ARG A 275 -16.79 -25.85 -26.53
C ARG A 275 -15.27 -25.96 -26.35
N GLY A 276 -14.84 -26.09 -25.09
CA GLY A 276 -13.44 -26.28 -24.70
C GLY A 276 -12.88 -27.66 -25.04
N ALA A 277 -11.61 -27.87 -24.72
CA ALA A 277 -10.96 -29.18 -24.76
C ALA A 277 -10.07 -29.35 -23.52
N HIS A 278 -10.60 -29.06 -22.34
CA HIS A 278 -9.81 -28.93 -21.11
C HIS A 278 -10.12 -29.97 -20.03
N ASP A 279 -11.35 -30.47 -19.90
CA ASP A 279 -11.73 -31.41 -18.81
C ASP A 279 -12.54 -32.63 -19.26
N ARG A 280 -12.45 -32.98 -20.56
CA ARG A 280 -13.17 -34.06 -21.26
C ARG A 280 -14.70 -33.90 -21.34
N VAL A 281 -15.35 -33.30 -20.33
CA VAL A 281 -16.79 -33.03 -20.33
C VAL A 281 -17.11 -31.74 -21.08
N ASN A 282 -16.30 -30.70 -20.89
CA ASN A 282 -16.31 -29.43 -21.63
C ASN A 282 -17.67 -28.71 -21.71
N ASP A 283 -18.50 -28.82 -20.68
CA ASP A 283 -19.81 -28.14 -20.55
C ASP A 283 -19.73 -26.78 -19.83
N GLY A 284 -18.53 -26.21 -19.71
CA GLY A 284 -18.28 -24.95 -19.04
C GLY A 284 -17.02 -24.27 -19.54
N LEU A 285 -16.70 -23.13 -18.92
CA LEU A 285 -15.51 -22.35 -19.24
C LEU A 285 -14.28 -22.89 -18.50
N GLY A 286 -13.23 -23.15 -19.24
CA GLY A 286 -11.91 -23.54 -18.75
C GLY A 286 -11.00 -22.33 -18.56
N ILE A 287 -10.52 -22.14 -17.34
CA ILE A 287 -9.59 -21.06 -16.99
C ILE A 287 -8.31 -21.68 -16.47
N ALA A 288 -7.18 -21.41 -17.12
CA ALA A 288 -5.87 -21.91 -16.71
C ALA A 288 -5.04 -20.82 -16.01
N PHE A 289 -4.47 -21.13 -14.85
CA PHE A 289 -3.38 -20.35 -14.26
C PHE A 289 -2.07 -20.81 -14.90
N ASP A 290 -1.34 -19.94 -15.60
CA ASP A 290 -0.06 -20.33 -16.21
C ASP A 290 1.00 -20.61 -15.14
N GLY A 291 1.58 -21.81 -15.17
CA GLY A 291 2.59 -22.26 -14.22
C GLY A 291 2.36 -23.70 -13.74
N ASN A 292 3.24 -24.16 -12.86
CA ASN A 292 3.13 -25.45 -12.17
C ASN A 292 2.85 -25.23 -10.67
N TYR A 293 1.61 -25.52 -10.28
CA TYR A 293 1.11 -25.31 -8.91
C TYR A 293 0.93 -26.61 -8.12
N THR A 294 1.67 -27.66 -8.45
CA THR A 294 1.66 -28.92 -7.67
C THR A 294 2.11 -28.70 -6.21
N SER A 295 3.07 -27.80 -5.99
CA SER A 295 3.62 -27.47 -4.66
C SER A 295 3.65 -25.97 -4.33
N LYS A 296 3.67 -25.08 -5.32
CA LYS A 296 3.68 -23.62 -5.14
C LYS A 296 2.29 -23.03 -5.26
N THR A 297 2.02 -21.93 -4.57
CA THR A 297 0.76 -21.18 -4.71
C THR A 297 0.79 -20.21 -5.89
N ILE A 298 -0.38 -19.91 -6.47
CA ILE A 298 -0.54 -18.83 -7.45
C ILE A 298 -0.14 -17.47 -6.87
N SER A 299 0.29 -16.55 -7.73
CA SER A 299 0.61 -15.18 -7.31
C SER A 299 -0.65 -14.46 -6.79
N GLN A 300 -0.45 -13.39 -6.00
CA GLN A 300 -1.57 -12.57 -5.55
C GLN A 300 -2.30 -11.90 -6.73
N ALA A 301 -1.56 -11.49 -7.76
CA ALA A 301 -2.12 -10.91 -8.98
C ALA A 301 -2.97 -11.94 -9.77
N GLN A 302 -2.52 -13.20 -9.86
CA GLN A 302 -3.32 -14.29 -10.43
C GLN A 302 -4.60 -14.52 -9.65
N PHE A 303 -4.52 -14.57 -8.31
CA PHE A 303 -5.68 -14.73 -7.46
C PHE A 303 -6.71 -13.62 -7.70
N GLN A 304 -6.28 -12.35 -7.65
CA GLN A 304 -7.14 -11.18 -7.88
C GLN A 304 -7.81 -11.24 -9.27
N SER A 305 -7.04 -11.52 -10.32
CA SER A 305 -7.56 -11.66 -11.68
C SER A 305 -8.51 -12.85 -11.82
N GLY A 306 -8.23 -13.98 -11.17
CA GLY A 306 -9.11 -15.15 -11.16
C GLY A 306 -10.48 -14.83 -10.55
N VAL A 307 -10.49 -14.15 -9.40
CA VAL A 307 -11.74 -13.72 -8.75
C VAL A 307 -12.51 -12.72 -9.62
N ALA A 308 -11.82 -11.69 -10.15
CA ALA A 308 -12.46 -10.67 -10.97
C ALA A 308 -13.03 -11.23 -12.29
N LEU A 309 -12.30 -12.15 -12.93
CA LEU A 309 -12.73 -12.83 -14.15
C LEU A 309 -13.96 -13.71 -13.87
N CYS A 310 -13.93 -14.53 -12.83
CA CYS A 310 -15.05 -15.39 -12.49
C CYS A 310 -16.30 -14.57 -12.16
N ALA A 311 -16.19 -13.52 -11.35
CA ALA A 311 -17.32 -12.65 -11.04
C ALA A 311 -17.87 -11.94 -12.29
N LYS A 312 -17.02 -11.60 -13.28
CA LYS A 312 -17.46 -11.04 -14.56
C LYS A 312 -18.21 -12.08 -15.40
N LEU A 313 -17.70 -13.31 -15.49
CA LEU A 313 -18.29 -14.38 -16.29
C LEU A 313 -19.60 -14.90 -15.70
N PHE A 314 -19.68 -15.06 -14.38
CA PHE A 314 -20.92 -15.45 -13.70
C PHE A 314 -22.05 -14.46 -13.98
N ARG A 315 -21.78 -13.14 -13.88
CA ARG A 315 -22.78 -12.11 -14.24
C ARG A 315 -23.14 -12.11 -15.72
N ARG A 316 -22.14 -12.28 -16.60
CA ARG A 316 -22.34 -12.29 -18.06
C ARG A 316 -23.27 -13.43 -18.50
N TYR A 317 -23.11 -14.61 -17.91
CA TYR A 317 -23.80 -15.82 -18.34
C TYR A 317 -24.92 -16.27 -17.41
N GLY A 318 -25.16 -15.55 -16.30
CA GLY A 318 -26.18 -15.96 -15.31
C GLY A 318 -25.86 -17.28 -14.63
N ILE A 319 -24.58 -17.65 -14.52
CA ILE A 319 -24.15 -18.84 -13.77
C ILE A 319 -24.54 -18.61 -12.30
N GLY A 320 -25.22 -19.57 -11.68
CA GLY A 320 -25.85 -19.45 -10.35
C GLY A 320 -24.87 -19.25 -9.18
N ASP A 321 -25.23 -19.72 -7.98
CA ASP A 321 -24.35 -19.56 -6.80
C ASP A 321 -23.02 -20.34 -7.00
N PRO A 322 -21.85 -19.67 -7.01
CA PRO A 322 -20.54 -20.30 -7.24
C PRO A 322 -20.16 -21.36 -6.20
N VAL A 323 -20.78 -21.34 -5.00
CA VAL A 323 -20.39 -22.24 -3.89
C VAL A 323 -21.40 -23.35 -3.63
N THR A 324 -22.67 -23.19 -4.01
CA THR A 324 -23.70 -24.19 -3.74
C THR A 324 -23.49 -25.39 -4.66
N PRO A 325 -23.23 -26.61 -4.12
CA PRO A 325 -22.99 -27.78 -4.95
C PRO A 325 -24.24 -28.20 -5.73
N VAL A 326 -24.08 -28.56 -7.00
CA VAL A 326 -25.14 -29.10 -7.86
C VAL A 326 -24.71 -30.42 -8.52
N PRO A 327 -25.65 -31.29 -8.92
CA PRO A 327 -25.34 -32.48 -9.70
C PRO A 327 -24.53 -32.12 -10.95
N THR A 328 -23.31 -32.63 -11.03
CA THR A 328 -22.30 -32.23 -12.00
C THR A 328 -21.73 -33.48 -12.67
N PRO A 329 -21.84 -33.63 -14.01
CA PRO A 329 -21.22 -34.72 -14.72
C PRO A 329 -19.69 -34.57 -14.71
N THR A 330 -19.03 -35.70 -14.49
CA THR A 330 -17.57 -35.85 -14.48
C THR A 330 -17.18 -36.89 -15.50
N ALA A 331 -15.95 -36.83 -16.00
CA ALA A 331 -15.46 -37.81 -16.98
C ALA A 331 -15.17 -39.16 -16.30
N ASP A 332 -14.58 -39.13 -15.10
CA ASP A 332 -14.01 -40.32 -14.48
C ASP A 332 -14.73 -40.75 -13.17
N PHE A 333 -15.73 -39.99 -12.70
CA PHE A 333 -16.37 -40.21 -11.39
C PHE A 333 -17.91 -40.22 -11.43
N GLY A 334 -18.52 -40.38 -12.62
CA GLY A 334 -19.98 -40.31 -12.78
C GLY A 334 -20.52 -38.91 -12.48
N VAL A 335 -21.59 -38.82 -11.68
CA VAL A 335 -22.19 -37.54 -11.26
C VAL A 335 -21.81 -37.24 -9.81
N LYS A 336 -21.28 -36.05 -9.56
CA LYS A 336 -20.93 -35.56 -8.21
C LYS A 336 -21.64 -34.25 -7.91
N ASN A 337 -21.92 -33.97 -6.64
CA ASN A 337 -22.36 -32.64 -6.22
C ASN A 337 -21.14 -31.73 -6.08
N LEU A 338 -20.97 -30.78 -7.01
CA LEU A 338 -19.82 -29.89 -7.07
C LEU A 338 -20.24 -28.42 -7.15
N PRO A 339 -19.49 -27.48 -6.52
CA PRO A 339 -19.68 -26.05 -6.75
C PRO A 339 -19.49 -25.66 -8.22
N LEU A 340 -20.14 -24.58 -8.66
CA LEU A 340 -20.07 -24.09 -10.05
C LEU A 340 -18.71 -23.49 -10.44
N ILE A 341 -17.79 -23.35 -9.50
CA ILE A 341 -16.36 -23.18 -9.77
C ILE A 341 -15.67 -24.48 -9.40
N CYS A 342 -15.42 -25.36 -10.36
CA CYS A 342 -14.76 -26.65 -10.20
C CYS A 342 -13.23 -26.54 -10.34
N SER A 343 -12.51 -27.52 -9.82
CA SER A 343 -11.13 -27.81 -10.21
C SER A 343 -11.09 -28.99 -11.19
N HIS A 344 -10.09 -29.08 -12.07
CA HIS A 344 -10.00 -30.18 -13.04
C HIS A 344 -10.04 -31.57 -12.37
N ARG A 345 -9.31 -31.76 -11.27
CA ARG A 345 -9.34 -32.97 -10.44
C ARG A 345 -10.71 -33.33 -9.85
N ASP A 346 -11.64 -32.40 -9.76
CA ASP A 346 -13.01 -32.72 -9.32
C ASP A 346 -13.77 -33.51 -10.39
N ARG A 347 -13.32 -33.42 -11.65
CA ARG A 347 -14.01 -33.95 -12.84
C ARG A 347 -13.26 -35.04 -13.59
N VAL A 348 -11.93 -35.09 -13.46
CA VAL A 348 -11.02 -36.01 -14.17
C VAL A 348 -9.96 -36.51 -13.19
N GLN A 349 -9.46 -37.73 -13.37
CA GLN A 349 -8.34 -38.30 -12.63
C GLN A 349 -7.03 -37.62 -13.05
N THR A 350 -6.72 -36.51 -12.38
CA THR A 350 -5.54 -35.67 -12.65
C THR A 350 -5.03 -34.98 -11.38
N THR A 351 -3.78 -34.51 -11.40
CA THR A 351 -3.23 -33.61 -10.39
C THR A 351 -3.59 -32.14 -10.67
N CYS A 352 -4.03 -31.80 -11.86
CA CYS A 352 -4.46 -30.45 -12.21
C CYS A 352 -5.64 -29.99 -11.31
N PRO A 353 -5.68 -28.73 -10.83
CA PRO A 353 -4.82 -27.59 -11.14
C PRO A 353 -3.69 -27.35 -10.14
N GLY A 354 -3.29 -28.34 -9.33
CA GLY A 354 -2.27 -28.13 -8.31
C GLY A 354 -2.22 -29.19 -7.24
N SER A 355 -2.12 -28.80 -5.98
CA SER A 355 -2.14 -29.71 -4.84
C SER A 355 -3.56 -30.23 -4.55
N ALA A 356 -3.67 -31.18 -3.62
CA ALA A 356 -4.95 -31.73 -3.15
C ALA A 356 -5.98 -30.63 -2.85
N ALA A 357 -7.23 -30.85 -3.27
CA ALA A 357 -8.35 -29.91 -3.16
C ALA A 357 -8.12 -28.52 -3.81
N GLY A 358 -7.13 -28.38 -4.71
CA GLY A 358 -6.84 -27.09 -5.34
C GLY A 358 -6.31 -26.03 -4.36
N ARG A 359 -5.70 -26.44 -3.24
CA ARG A 359 -5.22 -25.50 -2.20
C ARG A 359 -4.21 -24.50 -2.74
N THR A 360 -3.30 -24.93 -3.61
CA THR A 360 -2.27 -24.07 -4.20
C THR A 360 -2.80 -23.10 -5.25
N ILE A 361 -3.98 -23.34 -5.83
CA ILE A 361 -4.68 -22.30 -6.62
C ILE A 361 -5.68 -21.50 -5.80
N ARG A 362 -5.72 -21.73 -4.48
CA ARG A 362 -6.60 -21.05 -3.53
C ARG A 362 -8.08 -21.17 -3.90
N LEU A 363 -8.50 -22.35 -4.35
CA LEU A 363 -9.83 -22.62 -4.90
C LEU A 363 -10.98 -22.14 -3.98
N GLU A 364 -10.95 -22.50 -2.70
CA GLU A 364 -11.97 -22.11 -1.72
C GLU A 364 -11.98 -20.62 -1.40
N GLU A 365 -10.83 -19.96 -1.46
CA GLU A 365 -10.74 -18.52 -1.29
C GLU A 365 -11.34 -17.80 -2.51
N ILE A 366 -11.07 -18.29 -3.72
CA ILE A 366 -11.66 -17.76 -4.95
C ILE A 366 -13.18 -17.94 -4.91
N ARG A 367 -13.69 -19.13 -4.59
CA ARG A 367 -15.13 -19.42 -4.46
C ARG A 367 -15.84 -18.40 -3.54
N ARG A 368 -15.31 -18.19 -2.33
CA ARG A 368 -15.84 -17.22 -1.37
C ARG A 368 -15.75 -15.78 -1.85
N ALA A 369 -14.62 -15.40 -2.45
CA ALA A 369 -14.40 -14.04 -2.95
C ALA A 369 -15.24 -13.73 -4.21
N VAL A 370 -15.58 -14.73 -5.03
CA VAL A 370 -16.53 -14.56 -6.14
C VAL A 370 -17.94 -14.41 -5.59
N LYS A 371 -18.36 -15.27 -4.64
CA LYS A 371 -19.68 -15.16 -4.00
C LYS A 371 -19.93 -13.79 -3.37
N SER A 372 -18.94 -13.21 -2.69
CA SER A 372 -19.10 -11.88 -2.08
C SER A 372 -19.22 -10.73 -3.09
N ARG A 373 -18.94 -10.99 -4.37
CA ARG A 373 -19.02 -10.00 -5.45
C ARG A 373 -20.30 -10.10 -6.27
N LEU A 374 -20.93 -11.27 -6.34
CA LEU A 374 -22.22 -11.45 -7.03
C LEU A 374 -23.34 -10.84 -6.20
#